data_AF-A0A1Y1JI26-F1
#
_entry.id   AF-A0A1Y1JI26-F1
#
_cell.length_a   1.000
_cell.length_b   1.000
_cell.length_c   1.000
_cell.angle_alpha   90.00
_cell.angle_beta   90.00
_cell.angle_gamma   90.00
#
_symmetry.space_group_name_H-M   'P 1'
#
loop_
_entity.id
_entity.type
_entity.pdbx_description
1 polymer ?
#
loop_
_entity_poly.entity_id
_entity_poly.type
_entity_poly.pdbx_seq_one_letter_code
_entity_poly.pdbx_strand_id
1 'polypeptide(L)'
;MIFFFKRAIWSTPDRSLFLMHSRNFFLSKGKLAPKVKPGKKGQDKKDAGSGVNMDSSEKQKVHIFNIYNTVDKDHDILPDDAYPKWLWKLEKPMKSYGELALMFLYGKNVESATAEDYHRFRRLHNKNIIKLNNMRLKKSKRSTVKPIFWDL
;
A
#
# COMPACT_ATOMS: atom_id res chain seq x y z
N MET A 1 -12.35 -55.42 32.25
CA MET A 1 -12.67 -56.70 31.59
C MET A 1 -14.00 -56.53 30.87
N ILE A 2 -13.97 -56.75 29.55
CA ILE A 2 -15.11 -57.02 28.65
C ILE A 2 -16.02 -55.83 28.31
N PHE A 3 -15.96 -55.40 27.04
CA PHE A 3 -17.17 -55.16 26.25
C PHE A 3 -16.98 -55.69 24.82
N PHE A 4 -18.01 -56.41 24.39
CA PHE A 4 -18.18 -57.22 23.19
C PHE A 4 -18.54 -56.37 21.96
N PHE A 5 -18.07 -56.82 20.78
CA PHE A 5 -18.79 -56.91 19.48
C PHE A 5 -19.45 -55.65 18.87
N LYS A 6 -19.17 -55.34 17.59
CA LYS A 6 -19.83 -55.90 16.39
C LYS A 6 -19.40 -55.16 15.11
N ARG A 7 -19.24 -55.95 14.04
CA ARG A 7 -19.10 -55.56 12.62
C ARG A 7 -20.18 -54.58 12.16
N ALA A 8 -19.84 -53.71 11.22
CA ALA A 8 -20.61 -53.53 9.98
C ALA A 8 -19.73 -52.88 8.90
N ILE A 9 -19.13 -53.71 8.04
CA ILE A 9 -18.63 -53.28 6.74
C ILE A 9 -19.85 -53.19 5.84
N TRP A 10 -20.19 -51.99 5.39
CA TRP A 10 -21.09 -51.78 4.27
C TRP A 10 -20.29 -51.05 3.20
N SER A 11 -19.85 -51.83 2.21
CA SER A 11 -19.39 -51.33 0.93
C SER A 11 -20.60 -50.98 0.07
N THR A 12 -20.55 -49.84 -0.61
CA THR A 12 -20.75 -49.76 -2.08
C THR A 12 -20.54 -48.31 -2.56
N PRO A 13 -20.25 -48.14 -3.86
CA PRO A 13 -19.41 -47.07 -4.38
C PRO A 13 -20.24 -45.98 -5.09
N ASP A 14 -19.75 -44.75 -5.12
CA ASP A 14 -19.54 -44.07 -6.41
C ASP A 14 -18.84 -42.71 -6.23
N ARG A 15 -17.85 -42.51 -7.10
CA ARG A 15 -17.38 -41.24 -7.66
C ARG A 15 -17.55 -39.98 -6.79
N SER A 16 -16.47 -39.59 -6.12
CA SER A 16 -16.07 -38.19 -6.11
C SER A 16 -14.56 -38.06 -6.29
N LEU A 17 -14.14 -37.80 -7.54
CA LEU A 17 -12.77 -37.37 -7.85
C LEU A 17 -12.60 -35.88 -7.53
N PHE A 18 -12.85 -35.51 -6.27
CA PHE A 18 -12.31 -34.27 -5.73
C PHE A 18 -11.28 -34.64 -4.70
N LEU A 19 -10.02 -34.69 -5.17
CA LEU A 19 -8.87 -34.68 -4.30
C LEU A 19 -8.93 -33.35 -3.53
N MET A 20 -9.56 -33.37 -2.35
CA MET A 20 -9.55 -32.25 -1.43
C MET A 20 -8.10 -32.04 -1.03
N HIS A 21 -7.43 -31.14 -1.73
CA HIS A 21 -6.07 -30.73 -1.42
C HIS A 21 -6.15 -29.97 -0.09
N SER A 22 -5.98 -30.70 1.03
CA SER A 22 -5.92 -30.13 2.36
C SER A 22 -4.68 -29.24 2.43
N ARG A 23 -4.83 -27.95 2.18
CA ARG A 23 -3.78 -26.96 2.42
C ARG A 23 -3.59 -26.91 3.93
N ASN A 24 -2.46 -27.42 4.41
CA ASN A 24 -2.05 -27.24 5.78
C ASN A 24 -1.84 -25.74 6.02
N PHE A 25 -2.78 -25.09 6.72
CA PHE A 25 -2.60 -23.73 7.20
C PHE A 25 -1.64 -23.77 8.39
N PHE A 26 -0.36 -23.59 8.12
CA PHE A 26 0.62 -23.35 9.17
C PHE A 26 0.47 -21.90 9.66
N LEU A 27 -0.37 -21.68 10.69
CA LEU A 27 -0.35 -20.43 11.43
C LEU A 27 0.95 -20.36 12.22
N SER A 28 1.89 -19.53 11.76
CA SER A 28 3.02 -19.15 12.61
C SER A 28 2.49 -18.41 13.84
N LYS A 29 3.03 -18.74 15.02
CA LYS A 29 2.77 -17.94 16.23
C LYS A 29 3.40 -16.57 15.99
N GLY A 30 2.58 -15.60 15.58
CA GLY A 30 3.03 -14.22 15.36
C GLY A 30 3.69 -13.70 16.63
N LYS A 31 4.98 -13.34 16.54
CA LYS A 31 5.65 -12.60 17.60
C LYS A 31 5.02 -11.22 17.65
N LEU A 32 4.16 -10.98 18.65
CA LEU A 32 3.61 -9.65 18.91
C LEU A 32 4.77 -8.71 19.24
N ALA A 33 4.77 -7.51 18.63
CA ALA A 33 5.73 -6.46 18.96
C ALA A 33 5.64 -6.12 20.47
N PRO A 34 6.77 -5.87 21.16
CA PRO A 34 6.76 -5.53 22.56
C PRO A 34 5.94 -4.26 22.79
N LYS A 35 4.96 -4.33 23.70
CA LYS A 35 4.16 -3.16 24.11
C LYS A 35 5.09 -2.07 24.62
N VAL A 36 5.08 -0.92 23.94
CA VAL A 36 5.74 0.30 24.43
C VAL A 36 5.09 0.69 25.76
N LYS A 37 5.89 0.84 26.80
CA LYS A 37 5.43 1.28 28.12
C LYS A 37 4.78 2.67 27.99
N PRO A 38 3.59 2.90 28.55
CA PRO A 38 2.96 4.22 28.52
C PRO A 38 3.86 5.20 29.29
N GLY A 39 4.37 6.23 28.62
CA GLY A 39 5.14 7.31 29.25
C GLY A 39 6.50 7.59 28.63
N LYS A 40 7.09 6.68 27.85
CA LYS A 40 8.27 6.99 27.04
C LYS A 40 7.79 7.46 25.67
N LYS A 41 7.54 8.78 25.55
CA LYS A 41 7.52 9.44 24.24
C LYS A 41 8.76 8.94 23.52
N GLY A 42 8.55 8.17 22.44
CA GLY A 42 9.61 7.93 21.47
C GLY A 42 10.11 9.32 21.10
N GLN A 43 11.32 9.65 21.52
CA GLN A 43 12.11 10.58 20.76
C GLN A 43 12.18 9.92 19.39
N ASP A 44 11.28 10.34 18.49
CA ASP A 44 11.70 10.50 17.12
C ASP A 44 13.00 11.27 17.25
N LYS A 45 14.12 10.55 17.10
CA LYS A 45 15.23 11.16 16.41
C LYS A 45 14.60 11.60 15.11
N LYS A 46 14.19 12.87 15.08
CA LYS A 46 14.27 13.67 13.88
C LYS A 46 15.72 13.48 13.47
N ASP A 47 15.98 12.43 12.70
CA ASP A 47 17.04 12.47 11.73
C ASP A 47 16.70 13.74 10.98
N ALA A 48 17.45 14.78 11.33
CA ALA A 48 17.40 16.04 10.64
C ALA A 48 17.50 15.64 9.18
N GLY A 49 16.39 15.81 8.44
CA GLY A 49 16.48 15.86 7.00
C GLY A 49 17.66 16.77 6.72
N SER A 50 18.58 16.30 5.88
CA SER A 50 19.84 16.94 5.52
C SER A 50 19.59 18.35 4.93
N GLY A 51 19.10 19.25 5.77
CA GLY A 51 19.00 20.68 5.60
C GLY A 51 20.23 21.22 6.28
N VAL A 52 21.34 21.05 5.57
CA VAL A 52 22.58 21.72 5.86
C VAL A 52 22.32 23.20 5.56
N ASN A 53 21.80 23.93 6.55
CA ASN A 53 21.88 25.38 6.61
C ASN A 53 23.34 25.66 6.91
N MET A 54 24.07 25.99 5.86
CA MET A 54 25.51 25.99 5.93
C MET A 54 26.00 27.42 6.06
N ASP A 55 26.60 27.69 7.22
CA ASP A 55 27.22 28.95 7.55
C ASP A 55 28.31 29.30 6.53
N SER A 56 28.32 30.59 6.19
CA SER A 56 29.21 31.26 5.26
C SER A 56 30.65 31.22 5.76
N SER A 57 31.50 30.31 5.27
CA SER A 57 32.98 30.47 5.29
C SER A 57 33.77 29.34 4.61
N GLU A 58 33.21 28.62 3.65
CA GLU A 58 33.99 27.82 2.69
C GLU A 58 33.10 27.57 1.48
N LYS A 59 33.65 27.55 0.26
CA LYS A 59 32.88 27.33 -0.97
C LYS A 59 32.28 25.93 -0.95
N GLN A 60 31.10 25.80 -0.37
CA GLN A 60 30.39 24.54 -0.29
C GLN A 60 30.02 24.16 -1.70
N LYS A 61 30.52 23.00 -2.12
CA LYS A 61 30.13 22.36 -3.36
C LYS A 61 28.65 21.99 -3.21
N VAL A 62 27.75 22.86 -3.69
CA VAL A 62 26.31 22.60 -3.68
C VAL A 62 26.04 21.57 -4.77
N HIS A 63 26.15 20.30 -4.41
CA HIS A 63 25.74 19.18 -5.24
C HIS A 63 24.22 19.02 -5.17
N ILE A 64 23.54 19.05 -6.31
CA ILE A 64 22.08 18.91 -6.42
C ILE A 64 21.69 17.43 -6.51
N PHE A 65 22.49 16.63 -7.22
CA PHE A 65 22.18 15.22 -7.50
C PHE A 65 23.17 14.25 -6.84
N ASN A 66 24.44 14.63 -6.78
CA ASN A 66 25.47 13.78 -6.22
C ASN A 66 25.44 13.81 -4.68
N ILE A 67 25.33 12.63 -4.07
CA ILE A 67 25.35 12.44 -2.61
C ILE A 67 26.74 12.12 -2.07
N TYR A 68 27.73 11.89 -2.94
CA TYR A 68 29.07 11.47 -2.55
C TYR A 68 30.01 12.66 -2.40
N ASN A 69 30.67 12.73 -1.24
CA ASN A 69 31.69 13.75 -0.96
C ASN A 69 33.02 13.51 -1.72
N THR A 70 33.17 12.35 -2.38
CA THR A 70 34.37 11.97 -3.12
C THR A 70 34.37 12.48 -4.56
N VAL A 71 33.20 12.88 -5.08
CA VAL A 71 33.05 13.35 -6.45
C VAL A 71 32.70 14.82 -6.42
N ASP A 72 33.62 15.62 -6.95
CA ASP A 72 33.57 17.08 -6.87
C ASP A 72 32.65 17.74 -7.90
N LYS A 73 32.02 16.96 -8.78
CA LYS A 73 31.14 17.45 -9.85
C LYS A 73 29.84 16.66 -9.87
N ASP A 74 28.73 17.36 -10.06
CA ASP A 74 27.45 16.72 -10.36
C ASP A 74 27.44 16.07 -11.75
N HIS A 75 26.51 15.14 -11.96
CA HIS A 75 26.27 14.56 -13.28
C HIS A 75 25.77 15.62 -14.26
N ASP A 76 26.40 15.69 -15.43
CA ASP A 76 25.96 16.57 -16.51
C ASP A 76 24.68 16.01 -17.15
N ILE A 77 23.74 16.89 -17.49
CA ILE A 77 22.52 16.52 -18.23
C ILE A 77 22.93 16.26 -19.69
N LEU A 78 22.63 15.06 -20.16
CA LEU A 78 22.92 14.63 -21.53
C LEU A 78 21.84 15.15 -22.51
N PRO A 79 22.10 15.15 -23.83
CA PRO A 79 21.06 15.46 -24.82
C PRO A 79 19.93 14.43 -24.80
N ASP A 80 18.75 14.82 -25.29
CA ASP A 80 17.52 14.03 -25.23
C ASP A 80 17.64 12.61 -25.82
N ASP A 81 18.49 12.45 -26.84
CA ASP A 81 18.76 11.17 -27.50
C ASP A 81 19.43 10.13 -26.60
N ALA A 82 20.14 10.58 -25.55
CA ALA A 82 20.78 9.71 -24.59
C ALA A 82 19.78 9.06 -23.62
N TYR A 83 18.57 9.61 -23.50
CA TYR A 83 17.57 9.13 -22.56
C TYR A 83 16.58 8.17 -23.23
N PRO A 84 16.11 7.14 -22.50
CA PRO A 84 15.09 6.25 -23.00
C PRO A 84 13.78 6.96 -23.33
N LYS A 85 13.13 6.56 -24.44
CA LYS A 85 11.85 7.13 -24.91
C LYS A 85 10.70 7.05 -23.89
N TRP A 86 10.76 6.15 -22.90
CA TRP A 86 9.72 6.05 -21.87
C TRP A 86 9.73 7.22 -20.88
N LEU A 87 10.87 7.91 -20.71
CA LEU A 87 10.99 9.06 -19.82
C LEU A 87 10.01 10.16 -20.21
N TRP A 88 9.95 10.47 -21.51
CA TRP A 88 9.05 11.47 -22.08
C TRP A 88 7.56 11.09 -22.01
N LYS A 89 7.24 9.81 -21.79
CA LYS A 89 5.85 9.37 -21.59
C LYS A 89 5.34 9.65 -20.18
N LEU A 90 6.23 9.91 -19.22
CA LEU A 90 5.89 10.18 -17.81
C LEU A 90 5.44 11.61 -17.56
N GLU A 91 5.71 12.53 -18.48
CA GLU A 91 5.28 13.93 -18.37
C GLU A 91 3.75 14.05 -18.28
N LYS A 92 3.04 13.18 -19.00
CA LYS A 92 1.58 13.18 -19.00
C LYS A 92 1.04 12.61 -17.69
N PRO A 93 0.08 13.28 -17.03
CA PRO A 93 -0.51 12.75 -15.82
C PRO A 93 -1.19 11.42 -16.11
N MET A 94 -1.00 10.45 -15.22
CA MET A 94 -1.70 9.18 -15.32
C MET A 94 -3.23 9.41 -15.20
N LYS A 95 -4.02 8.64 -15.96
CA LYS A 95 -5.50 8.73 -16.06
C LYS A 95 -6.19 8.95 -14.70
N SER A 96 -7.27 9.71 -14.59
CA SER A 96 -7.96 9.88 -13.30
C SER A 96 -8.80 8.65 -12.90
N TYR A 97 -9.23 8.53 -11.63
CA TYR A 97 -10.17 7.49 -11.20
C TYR A 97 -11.48 7.55 -12.01
N GLY A 98 -11.98 8.76 -12.30
CA GLY A 98 -13.21 8.94 -13.07
C GLY A 98 -13.09 8.39 -14.49
N GLU A 99 -11.99 8.70 -15.18
CA GLU A 99 -11.71 8.18 -16.53
C GLU A 99 -11.60 6.66 -16.54
N LEU A 100 -10.86 6.10 -15.57
CA LEU A 100 -10.72 4.65 -15.42
C LEU A 100 -12.04 3.97 -15.04
N ALA A 101 -12.89 4.62 -14.24
CA ALA A 101 -14.20 4.10 -13.90
C ALA A 101 -15.13 4.10 -15.12
N LEU A 102 -15.12 5.18 -15.92
CA LEU A 102 -15.85 5.20 -17.20
C LEU A 102 -15.37 4.09 -18.14
N MET A 103 -14.07 3.83 -18.16
CA MET A 103 -13.49 2.78 -18.97
C MET A 103 -13.92 1.38 -18.51
N PHE A 104 -13.73 1.04 -17.23
CA PHE A 104 -13.96 -0.33 -16.75
C PHE A 104 -15.40 -0.64 -16.31
N LEU A 105 -16.18 0.34 -15.83
CA LEU A 105 -17.59 0.10 -15.44
C LEU A 105 -18.54 0.29 -16.61
N TYR A 106 -18.35 1.36 -17.39
CA TYR A 106 -19.29 1.77 -18.43
C TYR A 106 -18.82 1.39 -19.84
N GLY A 107 -17.65 0.76 -19.96
CA GLY A 107 -17.17 0.25 -21.23
C GLY A 107 -16.58 1.31 -22.17
N LYS A 108 -16.40 2.56 -21.73
CA LYS A 108 -15.94 3.65 -22.59
C LYS A 108 -14.45 3.46 -22.96
N ASN A 109 -14.14 3.30 -24.25
CA ASN A 109 -12.76 3.12 -24.74
C ASN A 109 -12.06 1.84 -24.22
N VAL A 110 -12.81 0.78 -23.91
CA VAL A 110 -12.25 -0.50 -23.40
C VAL A 110 -11.23 -1.12 -24.35
N GLU A 111 -11.36 -0.91 -25.66
CA GLU A 111 -10.41 -1.42 -26.66
C GLU A 111 -8.99 -0.88 -26.46
N SER A 112 -8.85 0.31 -25.89
CA SER A 112 -7.56 0.95 -25.59
C SER A 112 -7.04 0.63 -24.18
N ALA A 113 -7.75 -0.21 -23.42
CA ALA A 113 -7.42 -0.47 -22.01
C ALA A 113 -6.14 -1.30 -21.89
N THR A 114 -5.20 -0.80 -21.09
CA THR A 114 -3.96 -1.53 -20.77
C THR A 114 -4.08 -2.27 -19.43
N ALA A 115 -3.25 -3.30 -19.23
CA ALA A 115 -3.17 -3.98 -17.93
C ALA A 115 -2.74 -3.04 -16.80
N GLU A 116 -1.87 -2.07 -17.09
CA GLU A 116 -1.44 -1.05 -16.14
C GLU A 116 -2.61 -0.16 -15.69
N ASP A 117 -3.47 0.24 -16.61
CA ASP A 117 -4.68 1.00 -16.31
C ASP A 117 -5.61 0.24 -15.34
N TYR A 118 -5.76 -1.07 -15.54
CA TYR A 118 -6.58 -1.91 -14.68
C TYR A 118 -6.01 -2.02 -13.26
N HIS A 119 -4.70 -2.27 -13.15
CA HIS A 119 -4.04 -2.31 -11.85
C HIS A 119 -4.15 -0.97 -11.12
N ARG A 120 -4.01 0.13 -11.84
CA ARG A 120 -4.13 1.48 -11.29
C ARG A 120 -5.57 1.79 -10.86
N PHE A 121 -6.56 1.40 -11.67
CA PHE A 121 -7.98 1.50 -11.31
C PHE A 121 -8.26 0.79 -9.98
N ARG A 122 -7.79 -0.46 -9.83
CA ARG A 122 -7.97 -1.24 -8.60
C ARG A 122 -7.38 -0.55 -7.38
N ARG A 123 -6.16 -0.01 -7.49
CA ARG A 123 -5.51 0.73 -6.39
C ARG A 123 -6.33 1.96 -5.98
N LEU A 124 -6.79 2.74 -6.96
CA LEU A 124 -7.60 3.93 -6.72
C LEU A 124 -8.99 3.59 -6.15
N HIS A 125 -9.63 2.55 -6.67
CA HIS A 125 -10.91 2.06 -6.18
C HIS A 125 -10.82 1.63 -4.72
N ASN A 126 -9.81 0.83 -4.38
CA ASN A 126 -9.56 0.41 -3.00
C ASN A 126 -9.27 1.61 -2.07
N LYS A 127 -8.45 2.56 -2.54
CA LYS A 127 -8.19 3.81 -1.81
C LYS A 127 -9.48 4.59 -1.54
N ASN A 128 -10.39 4.65 -2.51
CA ASN A 128 -11.67 5.34 -2.37
C ASN A 128 -12.59 4.65 -1.36
N ILE A 129 -12.70 3.31 -1.41
CA ILE A 129 -13.47 2.52 -0.42
C ILE A 129 -12.95 2.77 1.00
N ILE A 130 -11.63 2.71 1.20
CA ILE A 130 -11.01 2.97 2.51
C ILE A 130 -11.32 4.41 2.97
N LYS A 131 -11.23 5.39 2.07
CA LYS A 131 -11.56 6.79 2.39
C LYS A 131 -13.02 6.94 2.82
N LEU A 132 -13.96 6.35 2.09
CA LEU A 132 -15.38 6.35 2.43
C LEU A 132 -15.64 5.72 3.79
N ASN A 133 -15.00 4.58 4.08
CA ASN A 133 -15.11 3.92 5.38
C ASN A 133 -14.57 4.81 6.52
N ASN A 134 -13.37 5.37 6.36
CA ASN A 134 -12.78 6.28 7.34
C ASN A 134 -13.67 7.51 7.60
N MET A 135 -14.30 8.06 6.57
CA MET A 135 -15.26 9.17 6.73
C MET A 135 -16.52 8.73 7.47
N ARG A 136 -17.07 7.55 7.17
CA ARG A 136 -18.23 7.00 7.88
C ARG A 136 -17.94 6.80 9.36
N LEU A 137 -16.78 6.24 9.70
CA LEU A 137 -16.34 6.05 11.09
C LEU A 137 -16.14 7.38 11.82
N LYS A 138 -15.55 8.39 11.17
CA LYS A 138 -15.40 9.73 11.76
C LYS A 138 -16.75 10.40 12.04
N LYS A 139 -17.71 10.31 11.12
CA LYS A 139 -19.06 10.87 11.31
C LYS A 139 -19.80 10.20 12.47
N SER A 140 -19.76 8.86 12.53
CA SER A 140 -20.39 8.11 13.62
C SER A 140 -19.80 8.46 14.99
N LYS A 141 -18.47 8.60 15.09
CA LYS A 141 -17.82 9.03 16.34
C LYS A 141 -18.17 10.46 16.74
N ARG A 142 -18.42 11.34 15.76
CA ARG A 142 -18.82 12.74 16.02
C ARG A 142 -20.26 12.86 16.50
N SER A 143 -21.17 11.99 16.05
CA SER A 143 -22.56 11.97 16.53
C SER A 143 -22.72 11.35 17.93
N THR A 144 -21.77 10.51 18.36
CA THR A 144 -21.79 9.92 19.72
C THR A 144 -21.23 10.84 20.80
N VAL A 145 -20.43 11.85 20.42
CA VAL A 145 -20.06 12.92 21.34
C VAL A 145 -21.27 13.84 21.42
N LYS A 146 -22.03 13.75 22.53
CA LYS A 146 -23.07 14.75 22.82
C LYS A 146 -22.41 16.13 22.68
N PRO A 147 -22.95 17.06 21.87
CA PRO A 147 -22.46 18.42 21.94
C PRO A 147 -22.61 18.84 23.40
N ILE A 148 -21.50 19.21 24.04
CA ILE A 148 -21.57 19.91 25.31
C ILE A 148 -22.19 21.25 24.93
N PHE A 149 -23.51 21.30 25.08
CA PHE A 149 -24.35 22.45 24.82
C PHE A 149 -24.04 23.43 25.95
N TRP A 150 -22.98 24.21 25.77
CA TRP A 150 -22.74 25.39 26.58
C TRP A 150 -23.69 26.49 26.10
N ASP A 151 -24.99 26.30 26.34
CA ASP A 151 -25.91 27.42 26.47
C ASP A 151 -26.25 27.50 27.96
N LEU A 152 -25.71 28.55 28.59
CA LEU A 152 -26.12 29.13 29.87
C LEU A 152 -27.19 30.17 29.58
#